data_AF-A0A3B0W926-F1
#
_entry.id   AF-A0A3B0W926-F1
#
_cell.length_a   1.000
_cell.length_b   1.000
_cell.length_c   1.000
_cell.angle_alpha   90.00
_cell.angle_beta   90.00
_cell.angle_gamma   90.00
#
_symmetry.space_group_name_H-M   'P 1'
#
loop_
_entity.id
_entity.type
_entity.pdbx_description
1 polymer ?
#
loop_
_entity_poly.entity_id
_entity_poly.type
_entity_poly.pdbx_seq_one_letter_code
_entity_poly.pdbx_strand_id
1 'polypeptide(L)' 'LQAGAGEDSDAEKIEALIVARKEARENKDWAAADKIRDELDAMGVVLEDKDGRTIWRRS' A
#
# COMPACT_ATOMS: atom_id res chain seq x y z
N LEU A 1 16.21 19.39 -0.04
CA LEU A 1 15.08 19.05 -0.92
C LEU A 1 15.54 17.90 -1.79
N GLN A 2 15.29 16.67 -1.36
CA GLN A 2 15.65 15.50 -2.15
C GLN A 2 14.48 14.53 -2.05
N ALA A 3 13.57 14.63 -3.01
CA ALA A 3 12.66 13.55 -3.37
C ALA A 3 13.12 13.14 -4.77
N GLY A 4 13.87 12.05 -4.82
CA GLY A 4 14.52 11.59 -6.05
C GLY A 4 13.53 10.78 -6.87
N ALA A 5 13.58 10.92 -8.19
CA ALA A 5 12.71 10.27 -9.19
C ALA A 5 12.55 8.72 -9.10
N GLY A 6 13.22 8.04 -8.15
CA GLY A 6 12.96 6.64 -7.81
C GLY A 6 11.87 6.43 -6.75
N GLU A 7 11.55 7.46 -5.95
CA GLU A 7 10.47 7.43 -4.96
C GLU A 7 9.09 7.51 -5.63
N ASP A 8 8.99 8.18 -6.77
CA ASP A 8 7.73 8.30 -7.53
C ASP A 8 7.25 6.93 -8.03
N SER A 9 8.14 6.12 -8.62
CA SER A 9 7.77 4.78 -9.12
C SER A 9 7.41 3.80 -8.00
N ASP A 10 8.09 3.88 -6.85
CA ASP A 10 7.75 3.09 -5.66
C ASP A 10 6.40 3.55 -5.09
N ALA A 11 6.14 4.85 -5.04
CA ALA A 11 4.87 5.42 -4.59
C ALA A 11 3.70 5.00 -5.49
N GLU A 12 3.88 5.05 -6.81
CA GLU A 12 2.88 4.58 -7.78
C GLU A 12 2.55 3.09 -7.57
N LYS A 13 3.58 2.27 -7.33
CA LYS A 13 3.40 0.84 -7.04
C LYS A 13 2.64 0.63 -5.72
N ILE A 14 2.99 1.37 -4.67
CA ILE A 14 2.33 1.29 -3.36
C ILE A 14 0.86 1.68 -3.47
N GLU A 15 0.55 2.80 -4.14
CA GLU A 15 -0.83 3.24 -4.37
C GLU A 15 -1.63 2.18 -5.14
N ALA A 16 -1.06 1.59 -6.18
CA ALA A 16 -1.70 0.50 -6.93
C ALA A 16 -2.00 -0.72 -6.05
N LEU A 17 -1.07 -1.12 -5.18
CA LEU A 17 -1.26 -2.20 -4.21
C LEU A 17 -2.36 -1.84 -3.18
N ILE A 18 -2.41 -0.61 -2.70
CA ILE A 18 -3.45 -0.15 -1.77
C ILE A 18 -4.84 -0.24 -2.41
N VAL A 19 -4.97 0.19 -3.67
CA VAL A 19 -6.22 0.09 -4.43
C VAL A 19 -6.60 -1.39 -4.61
N ALA A 20 -5.67 -2.23 -5.07
CA ALA A 20 -5.92 -3.66 -5.25
C ALA A 20 -6.34 -4.35 -3.93
N ARG A 21 -5.75 -3.96 -2.79
CA ARG A 21 -6.16 -4.45 -1.46
C ARG A 21 -7.59 -4.03 -1.13
N LYS A 22 -7.98 -2.78 -1.42
CA LYS A 22 -9.35 -2.30 -1.19
C LYS A 22 -10.34 -3.10 -2.03
N GLU A 23 -10.08 -3.25 -3.33
CA GLU A 23 -10.92 -4.05 -4.23
C GLU A 23 -11.02 -5.51 -3.77
N ALA A 24 -9.91 -6.12 -3.35
CA ALA A 24 -9.91 -7.46 -2.79
C ALA A 24 -10.81 -7.55 -1.55
N ARG A 25 -10.74 -6.57 -0.63
CA ARG A 25 -11.63 -6.53 0.54
C ARG A 25 -13.10 -6.32 0.17
N GLU A 26 -13.41 -5.49 -0.83
CA GLU A 26 -14.78 -5.29 -1.32
C GLU A 26 -15.35 -6.56 -1.96
N ASN A 27 -14.52 -7.28 -2.70
CA ASN A 27 -14.84 -8.59 -3.28
C ASN A 27 -14.82 -9.73 -2.25
N LYS A 28 -14.51 -9.43 -0.97
CA LYS A 28 -14.33 -10.41 0.12
C LYS A 28 -13.23 -11.45 -0.16
N ASP A 29 -12.28 -11.11 -1.02
CA ASP A 29 -11.06 -11.86 -1.25
C ASP A 29 -10.02 -11.50 -0.18
N TRP A 30 -10.18 -12.11 0.99
CA TRP A 30 -9.27 -11.90 2.12
C TRP A 30 -7.86 -12.40 1.84
N ALA A 31 -7.72 -13.45 1.01
CA ALA A 31 -6.43 -14.04 0.68
C ALA A 31 -5.61 -13.10 -0.21
N ALA A 32 -6.23 -12.50 -1.23
CA ALA A 32 -5.58 -11.48 -2.04
C ALA A 32 -5.22 -10.23 -1.22
N ALA A 33 -6.12 -9.77 -0.35
CA ALA A 33 -5.86 -8.62 0.52
C ALA A 33 -4.69 -8.85 1.48
N ASP A 34 -4.55 -10.06 2.03
CA ASP A 34 -3.44 -10.43 2.93
C ASP A 34 -2.12 -10.52 2.17
N LYS A 35 -2.11 -11.16 0.99
CA LYS A 35 -0.93 -11.22 0.11
C LYS A 35 -0.40 -9.83 -0.24
N ILE A 36 -1.30 -8.91 -0.56
CA ILE A 36 -0.92 -7.52 -0.90
C ILE A 36 -0.36 -6.79 0.32
N ARG A 37 -0.95 -7.00 1.51
CA ARG A 37 -0.43 -6.43 2.76
C ARG A 37 1.01 -6.92 3.00
N ASP A 38 1.27 -8.21 2.80
CA ASP A 38 2.59 -8.78 3.00
C ASP A 38 3.61 -8.27 1.96
N GLU A 39 3.17 -8.01 0.71
CA GLU A 39 4.03 -7.35 -0.30
C GLU A 39 4.39 -5.91 0.12
N LEU A 40 3.42 -5.15 0.65
CA LEU A 40 3.66 -3.81 1.18
C LEU A 40 4.63 -3.85 2.37
N ASP A 41 4.44 -4.78 3.30
CA ASP A 41 5.33 -4.94 4.47
C ASP A 41 6.75 -5.33 4.03
N ALA A 42 6.88 -6.23 3.04
CA ALA A 42 8.17 -6.60 2.45
C ALA A 42 8.89 -5.44 1.74
N MET A 43 8.14 -4.46 1.24
CA MET A 43 8.68 -3.20 0.70
C MET A 43 9.05 -2.18 1.81
N GLY A 44 8.83 -2.52 3.08
CA GLY A 44 9.01 -1.62 4.23
C GLY A 44 7.88 -0.61 4.37
N VAL A 45 6.71 -0.89 3.79
CA VAL A 45 5.57 0.03 3.73
C VAL A 45 4.52 -0.36 4.76
N VAL A 46 4.32 0.52 5.73
CA VAL A 46 3.32 0.35 6.79
C VAL A 46 2.07 1.15 6.45
N LEU A 47 0.93 0.46 6.35
CA LEU A 47 -0.39 1.09 6.21
C LEU A 47 -0.94 1.52 7.57
N GLU A 48 -1.28 2.80 7.70
CA GLU A 48 -1.94 3.41 8.85
C GLU A 48 -3.30 3.96 8.42
N ASP A 49 -4.38 3.34 8.89
CA ASP A 49 -5.74 3.86 8.71
C ASP A 49 -6.06 4.84 9.85
N LYS A 50 -6.11 6.14 9.56
CA LYS A 50 -6.38 7.20 10.54
C LYS A 50 -7.50 8.12 10.06
N ASP A 51 -8.52 8.33 10.90
CA ASP A 51 -9.69 9.18 10.60
C ASP A 51 -10.36 8.85 9.25
N GLY A 52 -10.45 7.57 8.89
CA GLY A 52 -11.00 7.11 7.61
C GLY A 52 -10.10 7.35 6.39
N ARG A 53 -8.88 7.85 6.59
CA ARG A 53 -7.86 7.99 5.54
C ARG A 53 -6.82 6.89 5.72
N THR A 54 -6.56 6.15 4.66
CA THR A 54 -5.43 5.21 4.58
C THR A 54 -4.19 6.02 4.22
N ILE A 55 -3.25 6.13 5.15
CA ILE A 55 -1.95 6.76 4.97
C ILE A 55 -0.92 5.64 4.96
N TRP A 56 0.13 5.74 4.16
CA TRP A 56 1.25 4.79 4.22
C TRP A 56 2.54 5.53 4.53
N ARG A 57 3.45 4.83 5.20
CA ARG A 57 4.81 5.31 5.48
C ARG A 57 5.81 4.22 5.15
N ARG A 58 6.92 4.59 4.52
CA ARG A 58 8.07 3.71 4.34
C ARG A 58 9.00 3.86 5.54
N SER A 59 9.39 2.76 6.16
CA SER A 59 10.36 2.73 7.27
C SER A 59 11.68 2.10 6.87
#